data_AF-A0A8T6FVU7-F1
#
_entry.id   AF-A0A8T6FVU7-F1
#
_cell.length_a   1.000
_cell.length_b   1.000
_cell.length_c   1.000
_cell.angle_alpha   90.00
_cell.angle_beta   90.00
_cell.angle_gamma   90.00
#
_symmetry.space_group_name_H-M   'P 1'
#
loop_
_entity.id
_entity.type
_entity.pdbx_description
1 polymer ?
#
loop_
_entity_poly.entity_id
_entity_poly.type
_entity_poly.pdbx_seq_one_letter_code
_entity_poly.pdbx_strand_id
1 'polypeptide(L)' 'MPRLLDLLRLRGPAIDPACGMEVDRADPPGGSTIHDGETYYFCARGCRLSFEEDPAPYLSGEKREEM' A
#
# COMPACT_ATOMS: atom_id res chain seq x y z
N MET A 1 -28.62 -9.03 8.82
CA MET A 1 -27.44 -9.42 8.03
C MET A 1 -27.07 -8.23 7.16
N PRO A 2 -26.23 -7.29 7.63
CA PRO A 2 -25.78 -6.21 6.75
C PRO A 2 -25.11 -6.90 5.56
N ARG A 3 -25.50 -6.51 4.35
CA ARG A 3 -25.04 -7.19 3.14
C ARG A 3 -23.52 -7.03 3.11
N LEU A 4 -22.84 -8.16 2.89
CA LEU A 4 -21.38 -8.27 2.81
C LEU A 4 -20.73 -7.23 1.86
N LEU A 5 -21.53 -6.61 0.98
CA LEU A 5 -21.14 -5.57 0.03
C LEU A 5 -20.92 -4.17 0.64
N ASP A 6 -21.46 -3.85 1.82
CA ASP A 6 -21.28 -2.51 2.43
C ASP A 6 -19.91 -2.34 3.10
N LEU A 7 -19.23 -3.44 3.46
CA LEU A 7 -17.87 -3.42 3.97
C LEU A 7 -16.83 -3.09 2.89
N LEU A 8 -17.15 -3.34 1.61
CA LEU A 8 -16.26 -3.09 0.47
C LEU A 8 -16.21 -1.62 0.04
N ARG A 9 -17.18 -0.79 0.43
CA ARG A 9 -17.32 0.57 -0.12
C ARG A 9 -16.56 1.67 0.64
N LEU A 10 -15.96 1.33 1.79
CA LEU A 10 -15.09 2.23 2.58
C LEU A 10 -13.60 2.00 2.30
N ARG A 11 -13.25 1.11 1.35
CA ARG A 11 -11.90 0.56 1.13
C ARG A 11 -11.35 1.08 -0.19
N GLY A 12 -10.67 2.22 -0.14
CA GLY A 12 -10.01 2.76 -1.33
C GLY A 12 -8.76 1.96 -1.70
N PRO A 13 -8.40 1.87 -2.99
CA PRO A 13 -7.15 1.26 -3.41
C PRO A 13 -5.94 2.00 -2.83
N ALA A 14 -4.86 1.26 -2.53
CA ALA A 14 -3.53 1.80 -2.29
C ALA A 14 -2.61 1.44 -3.45
N ILE A 15 -1.56 2.23 -3.64
CA ILE A 15 -0.49 1.90 -4.57
C ILE A 15 0.66 1.30 -3.77
N ASP A 16 1.12 0.13 -4.17
CA ASP A 16 2.34 -0.48 -3.66
C ASP A 16 3.55 0.37 -4.11
N PRO A 17 4.32 0.96 -3.19
CA PRO A 17 5.45 1.83 -3.54
C PRO A 17 6.64 1.06 -4.17
N ALA A 18 6.71 -0.27 -3.98
CA ALA A 18 7.78 -1.09 -4.52
C ALA A 18 7.59 -1.45 -6.01
N CYS A 19 6.34 -1.61 -6.45
CA CYS A 19 6.04 -2.06 -7.82
C CYS A 19 5.01 -1.20 -8.57
N GLY A 20 4.37 -0.24 -7.91
CA GLY A 20 3.32 0.61 -8.49
C GLY A 20 1.97 -0.09 -8.69
N MET A 21 1.80 -1.30 -8.17
CA MET A 21 0.55 -2.07 -8.32
C MET A 21 -0.55 -1.52 -7.40
N GLU A 22 -1.76 -1.45 -7.92
CA GLU A 22 -2.94 -1.14 -7.12
C GLU A 22 -3.33 -2.34 -6.23
N VAL A 23 -3.48 -2.10 -4.93
CA VAL A 23 -3.78 -3.13 -3.91
C VAL A 23 -4.94 -2.71 -3.04
N ASP A 24 -5.72 -3.69 -2.57
CA ASP A 24 -6.80 -3.45 -1.62
C ASP A 24 -6.22 -3.18 -0.22
N ARG A 25 -6.58 -2.05 0.39
CA ARG A 25 -6.07 -1.67 1.73
C ARG A 25 -6.63 -2.52 2.86
N ALA A 26 -7.80 -3.12 2.69
CA ALA A 26 -8.41 -3.90 3.74
C ALA A 26 -7.92 -5.34 3.76
N ASP A 27 -7.47 -5.85 2.61
CA ASP A 27 -6.85 -7.17 2.50
C ASP A 27 -5.67 -7.16 1.52
N PRO A 28 -4.56 -6.49 1.87
CA PRO A 28 -3.39 -6.43 1.01
C PRO A 28 -2.69 -7.81 0.99
N PRO A 29 -2.52 -8.46 -0.17
CA PRO A 29 -1.90 -9.78 -0.25
C PRO A 29 -0.45 -9.83 0.25
N GLY A 30 0.27 -8.71 0.19
CA GLY A 30 1.62 -8.55 0.75
C GLY A 30 1.68 -8.09 2.20
N GLY A 31 0.52 -7.76 2.79
CA GLY A 31 0.41 -7.11 4.09
C GLY A 31 0.60 -5.60 4.01
N SER A 32 0.67 -4.98 5.19
CA SER A 32 1.01 -3.57 5.36
C SER A 32 2.20 -3.41 6.31
N THR A 33 2.89 -2.27 6.21
CA THR A 33 3.94 -1.87 7.16
C THR A 33 3.81 -0.39 7.48
N ILE A 34 4.28 0.02 8.64
CA ILE A 34 4.27 1.43 9.06
C ILE A 34 5.70 1.95 8.94
N HIS A 35 5.88 3.02 8.17
CA HIS A 35 7.16 3.69 8.01
C HIS A 35 6.95 5.21 8.16
N ASP A 36 7.74 5.84 9.01
CA ASP A 36 7.63 7.28 9.34
C ASP A 36 6.23 7.73 9.78
N GLY A 37 5.44 6.83 10.38
CA GLY A 37 4.06 7.09 10.79
C GLY A 37 3.02 6.97 9.67
N GLU A 38 3.44 6.68 8.43
CA GLU A 38 2.54 6.36 7.32
C GLU A 38 2.39 4.84 7.12
N THR A 39 1.18 4.40 6.78
CA THR A 39 0.89 2.99 6.51
C THR A 39 1.00 2.72 5.01
N TYR A 40 1.93 1.84 4.64
CA TYR A 40 2.16 1.36 3.29
C TYR A 40 1.57 -0.03 3.09
N TYR A 41 1.05 -0.30 1.89
CA TYR A 41 0.36 -1.55 1.54
C TYR A 41 1.07 -2.20 0.36
N PHE A 42 1.20 -3.54 0.37
CA PHE A 42 2.01 -4.26 -0.61
C PHE A 42 1.21 -5.36 -1.32
N CYS A 43 1.54 -5.60 -2.59
CA CYS A 43 0.90 -6.61 -3.42
C CYS A 43 1.43 -8.02 -3.11
N ALA A 44 2.65 -8.11 -2.57
CA ALA A 44 3.28 -9.36 -2.22
C ALA A 44 4.21 -9.20 -1.02
N ARG A 45 4.44 -10.31 -0.30
CA ARG A 45 5.38 -10.32 0.82
C ARG A 45 6.79 -9.92 0.39
N GLY A 46 7.18 -10.24 -0.85
CA GLY A 46 8.46 -9.80 -1.43
C GLY A 46 8.57 -8.27 -1.49
N CYS A 47 7.55 -7.59 -2.00
CA CYS A 47 7.50 -6.12 -2.07
C CYS A 47 7.61 -5.48 -0.69
N ARG A 48 6.89 -6.02 0.31
CA ARG A 48 6.99 -5.55 1.69
C ARG A 48 8.41 -5.71 2.25
N LEU A 49 9.03 -6.88 2.06
CA LEU A 49 10.38 -7.14 2.56
C LEU A 49 11.41 -6.21 1.90
N SER A 50 11.34 -6.03 0.58
CA SER A 50 12.24 -5.11 -0.13
C SER A 50 12.09 -3.66 0.36
N PHE A 51 10.86 -3.23 0.63
CA PHE A 51 10.59 -1.92 1.22
C PHE A 51 11.08 -1.81 2.68
N GLU A 52 10.95 -2.87 3.47
CA GLU A 52 11.47 -2.91 4.85
C GLU A 52 13.01 -2.90 4.90
N GLU A 53 13.68 -3.48 3.89
CA GLU A 53 15.14 -3.47 3.76
C GLU A 53 15.70 -2.11 3.33
N ASP A 54 15.10 -1.49 2.30
CA ASP A 54 15.53 -0.18 1.80
C ASP A 54 14.32 0.66 1.34
N PRO A 55 13.66 1.41 2.23
CA PRO A 55 12.47 2.20 1.90
C PRO A 55 12.81 3.49 1.12
N ALA A 56 14.04 4.01 1.28
CA ALA A 56 14.49 5.27 0.70
C ALA A 56 14.24 5.40 -0.83
N PRO A 57 14.58 4.42 -1.69
CA PRO A 57 14.34 4.51 -3.13
C PRO A 57 12.85 4.47 -3.52
N TYR A 58 11.99 3.91 -2.65
CA TYR A 58 10.55 3.83 -2.90
C TYR A 58 9.81 5.08 -2.39
N LEU A 59 10.39 5.77 -1.40
CA LEU A 59 9.88 7.00 -0.81
C LEU A 59 10.43 8.27 -1.42
N SER A 60 11.57 8.19 -2.14
CA SER A 60 12.21 9.33 -2.81
C SER A 60 11.35 9.98 -3.90
N GLY A 61 10.19 9.41 -4.23
CA GLY A 61 9.01 10.22 -4.52
C GLY A 61 9.18 11.24 -5.64
N GLU A 62 9.90 10.92 -6.72
CA GLU A 62 10.01 11.75 -7.94
C GLU A 62 8.67 11.91 -8.70
N LYS A 63 7.53 11.71 -8.01
CA LYS A 63 6.19 12.00 -8.52
C LYS A 63 5.22 12.46 -7.42
N ARG A 64 5.53 13.54 -6.70
CA ARG A 64 4.50 14.41 -6.06
C ARG A 64 4.93 15.87 -5.96
N GLU A 65 5.07 16.54 -7.11
CA GLU A 65 4.85 17.98 -7.38
C GLU A 65 4.38 17.99 -8.85
N GLU A 66 3.25 18.53 -9.31
CA GLU A 66 2.56 19.82 -9.15
C GLU A 66 1.03 19.59 -9.38
N MET A 67 0.15 20.17 -8.54
CA MET A 67 -0.64 21.39 -8.78
C MET A 67 -1.77 21.25 -9.82
#